data_AF-A0AAE2D7K1-F1
#
_entry.id   AF-A0AAE2D7K1-F1
#
_cell.length_a   1.000
_cell.length_b   1.000
_cell.length_c   1.000
_cell.angle_alpha   90.00
_cell.angle_beta   90.00
_cell.angle_gamma   90.00
#
_symmetry.space_group_name_H-M   'P 1'
#
loop_
_entity.id
_entity.type
_entity.pdbx_description
1 polymer ?
#
loop_
_entity_poly.entity_id
_entity_poly.type
_entity_poly.pdbx_seq_one_letter_code
_entity_poly.pdbx_strand_id
1 'polypeptide(L)'
;MSKKSVGKPSVVFQLSIEMSKFVLILFAFSQLAVFIYKFFNLPYKSLEMFCEMLILSSMFLLDYVRLYICSVANRSQSSMLLATSYLLLGICVTFCVWLIMWQLFTIKLEIYFISVLLIFYGLNFCTGIHGFISFTSKI
;
A
#
# COMPACT_ATOMS: atom_id res chain seq x y z
N MET A 1 -26.45 -9.35 -24.81
CA MET A 1 -25.21 -8.70 -24.33
C MET A 1 -25.55 -7.29 -23.86
N SER A 2 -25.75 -7.10 -22.55
CA SER A 2 -26.07 -5.78 -21.99
C SER A 2 -24.83 -4.88 -22.06
N LYS A 3 -24.92 -3.76 -22.78
CA LYS A 3 -23.90 -2.71 -22.77
C LYS A 3 -23.89 -2.10 -21.36
N LYS A 4 -22.98 -2.56 -20.50
CA LYS A 4 -22.66 -1.83 -19.26
C LYS A 4 -22.26 -0.41 -19.66
N SER A 5 -23.03 0.56 -19.20
CA SER A 5 -22.67 1.97 -19.32
C SER A 5 -21.29 2.15 -18.68
N VAL A 6 -20.31 2.60 -19.47
CA VAL A 6 -18.98 2.91 -18.94
C VAL A 6 -19.12 4.20 -18.14
N GLY A 7 -19.38 4.09 -16.85
CA GLY A 7 -19.43 5.26 -15.98
C GLY A 7 -18.05 5.91 -15.90
N LYS A 8 -18.03 7.24 -15.85
CA LYS A 8 -16.78 8.01 -15.77
C LYS A 8 -16.01 7.67 -14.47
N PRO A 9 -14.70 7.37 -14.54
CA PRO A 9 -13.90 7.11 -13.35
C PRO A 9 -13.82 8.34 -12.45
N SER A 10 -13.70 8.14 -11.15
CA SER A 10 -13.59 9.25 -10.21
C SER A 10 -12.17 9.82 -10.23
N VAL A 11 -12.06 11.12 -10.50
CA VAL A 11 -10.77 11.82 -10.67
C VAL A 11 -10.02 11.92 -9.34
N VAL A 12 -10.73 12.26 -8.26
CA VAL A 12 -10.16 12.39 -6.91
C VAL A 12 -9.57 11.08 -6.43
N PHE A 13 -10.28 9.96 -6.66
CA PHE A 13 -9.79 8.64 -6.29
C PHE A 13 -8.58 8.23 -7.13
N GLN A 14 -8.59 8.51 -8.45
CA GLN A 14 -7.44 8.25 -9.30
C GLN A 14 -6.20 9.03 -8.83
N LEU A 15 -6.36 10.30 -8.44
CA LEU A 15 -5.27 11.12 -7.90
C LEU A 15 -4.68 10.48 -6.63
N SER A 16 -5.53 10.03 -5.70
CA SER A 16 -5.09 9.36 -4.47
C SER A 16 -4.27 8.10 -4.79
N ILE A 17 -4.71 7.31 -5.77
CA ILE A 17 -4.01 6.09 -6.19
C ILE A 17 -2.63 6.43 -6.78
N GLU A 18 -2.53 7.42 -7.67
CA GLU A 18 -1.24 7.79 -8.27
C GLU A 18 -0.26 8.36 -7.23
N MET A 19 -0.73 9.21 -6.32
CA MET A 19 0.10 9.71 -5.20
C MET A 19 0.60 8.57 -4.33
N SER A 20 -0.24 7.56 -4.09
CA SER A 20 0.13 6.40 -3.28
C SER A 20 1.15 5.49 -3.96
N LYS A 21 1.08 5.33 -5.30
CA LYS A 21 2.13 4.64 -6.06
C LYS A 21 3.46 5.36 -5.94
N PHE A 22 3.46 6.69 -6.05
CA PHE A 22 4.67 7.50 -5.91
C PHE A 22 5.29 7.34 -4.51
N VAL A 23 4.46 7.40 -3.46
CA VAL A 23 4.89 7.18 -2.08
C VAL A 23 5.43 5.76 -1.87
N LEU A 24 4.79 4.74 -2.47
CA LEU A 24 5.26 3.36 -2.39
C LEU A 24 6.66 3.18 -3.03
N ILE A 25 6.91 3.83 -4.16
CA ILE A 25 8.23 3.83 -4.81
C ILE A 25 9.26 4.51 -3.91
N LEU A 26 8.95 5.70 -3.38
CA LEU A 26 9.83 6.39 -2.43
C LEU A 26 10.11 5.53 -1.20
N PHE A 27 9.09 4.88 -0.65
CA PHE A 27 9.22 3.96 0.46
C PHE A 27 10.20 2.83 0.12
N ALA A 28 10.07 2.18 -1.04
CA ALA A 28 10.99 1.12 -1.46
C ALA A 28 12.45 1.59 -1.57
N PHE A 29 12.70 2.74 -2.20
CA PHE A 29 14.06 3.31 -2.26
C PHE A 29 14.61 3.65 -0.88
N SER A 30 13.75 4.19 -0.01
CA SER A 30 14.13 4.54 1.34
C SER A 30 14.48 3.31 2.19
N GLN A 31 13.73 2.22 2.07
CA GLN A 31 14.00 0.94 2.73
C GLN A 31 15.28 0.29 2.21
N LEU A 32 15.53 0.34 0.89
CA LEU A 32 16.80 -0.12 0.31
C LEU A 32 18.00 0.65 0.89
N ALA A 33 17.91 1.97 1.01
CA ALA A 33 18.98 2.78 1.58
C ALA A 33 19.24 2.43 3.06
N VAL A 34 18.18 2.23 3.85
CA VAL A 34 18.32 1.81 5.25
C VAL A 34 18.90 0.40 5.36
N PHE A 35 18.47 -0.52 4.50
CA PHE A 35 18.99 -1.89 4.47
C PHE A 35 20.50 -1.93 4.15
N ILE A 36 20.95 -1.14 3.16
CA ILE A 36 22.38 -0.98 2.84
C ILE A 36 23.14 -0.47 4.07
N TYR A 37 22.61 0.53 4.76
CA TYR A 37 23.24 1.06 5.98
C TYR A 37 23.32 0.01 7.08
N LYS A 38 22.26 -0.76 7.33
CA LYS A 38 22.25 -1.83 8.33
C LYS A 38 23.28 -2.91 8.00
N PHE A 39 23.39 -3.28 6.72
CA PHE A 39 24.31 -4.31 6.26
C PHE A 39 25.79 -3.97 6.56
N PHE A 40 26.17 -2.71 6.40
CA PHE A 40 27.56 -2.29 6.64
C PHE A 40 27.88 -1.98 8.10
N ASN A 41 26.93 -1.44 8.88
CA ASN A 41 27.23 -0.86 10.18
C ASN A 41 26.79 -1.70 11.37
N LEU A 42 25.88 -2.66 11.19
CA LEU A 42 25.31 -3.44 12.30
C LEU A 42 25.74 -4.91 12.18
N PRO A 43 26.24 -5.53 13.26
CA PRO A 43 26.63 -6.94 13.27
C PRO A 43 25.39 -7.85 13.35
N TYR A 44 24.56 -7.84 12.31
CA TYR A 44 23.37 -8.69 12.24
C TYR A 44 23.73 -10.13 11.85
N LYS A 45 22.95 -11.07 12.39
CA LYS A 45 22.96 -12.45 11.90
C LYS A 45 22.34 -12.49 10.50
N SER A 46 22.98 -13.21 9.59
CA SER A 46 22.55 -13.33 8.19
C SER A 46 21.09 -13.77 8.02
N LEU A 47 20.62 -14.67 8.89
CA LEU A 47 19.25 -15.18 8.87
C LEU A 47 18.20 -14.09 9.19
N GLU A 48 18.49 -13.22 10.16
CA GLU A 48 17.59 -12.14 10.57
C GLU A 48 17.47 -11.09 9.45
N MET A 49 18.58 -10.73 8.79
CA MET A 49 18.55 -9.81 7.65
C MET A 49 17.76 -10.36 6.47
N PHE A 50 17.90 -11.67 6.18
CA PHE A 50 17.17 -12.30 5.09
C PHE A 50 15.65 -12.32 5.36
N CYS A 51 15.25 -12.63 6.60
CA CYS A 51 13.85 -12.57 7.01
C CYS A 51 13.28 -11.15 6.89
N GLU A 52 14.01 -10.12 7.32
CA GLU A 52 13.58 -8.72 7.20
C GLU A 52 13.36 -8.33 5.73
N MET A 53 14.31 -8.68 4.85
CA MET A 53 14.20 -8.42 3.42
C MET A 53 13.00 -9.13 2.78
N LEU A 54 12.73 -10.38 3.15
CA LEU A 54 11.56 -11.12 2.66
C LEU A 54 10.24 -10.47 3.11
N ILE A 55 10.18 -9.98 4.34
CA ILE A 55 8.98 -9.34 4.87
C ILE A 55 8.73 -8.00 4.18
N LEU A 56 9.75 -7.16 4.04
CA LEU A 56 9.61 -5.87 3.35
C LEU A 56 9.28 -6.04 1.86
N SER A 57 9.90 -7.00 1.18
CA SER A 57 9.61 -7.28 -0.24
C SER A 57 8.21 -7.85 -0.45
N SER A 58 7.76 -8.77 0.41
CA SER A 58 6.39 -9.30 0.34
C SER A 58 5.35 -8.21 0.59
N MET A 59 5.59 -7.32 1.56
CA MET A 59 4.74 -6.16 1.81
C MET A 59 4.65 -5.23 0.59
N PHE A 60 5.79 -4.92 -0.04
CA PHE A 60 5.84 -4.08 -1.24
C PHE A 60 5.05 -4.70 -2.40
N LEU A 61 5.23 -6.01 -2.65
CA LEU A 61 4.49 -6.72 -3.69
C LEU A 61 2.99 -6.71 -3.44
N LEU A 62 2.57 -6.95 -2.19
CA LEU A 62 1.16 -6.89 -1.80
C LEU A 62 0.56 -5.51 -2.03
N ASP A 63 1.28 -4.45 -1.63
CA ASP A 63 0.79 -3.08 -1.78
C ASP A 63 0.75 -2.63 -3.26
N TYR A 64 1.72 -3.08 -4.07
CA TYR A 64 1.70 -2.89 -5.52
C TYR A 64 0.48 -3.57 -6.17
N VAL A 65 0.22 -4.84 -5.85
CA VAL A 65 -0.95 -5.58 -6.35
C VAL A 65 -2.24 -4.92 -5.89
N ARG A 66 -2.32 -4.47 -4.64
CA ARG A 66 -3.46 -3.74 -4.10
C ARG A 66 -3.75 -2.48 -4.93
N LEU A 67 -2.75 -1.64 -5.18
CA LEU A 67 -2.88 -0.40 -5.95
C LEU A 67 -3.24 -0.67 -7.42
N TYR A 68 -2.71 -1.74 -8.00
CA TYR A 68 -3.07 -2.18 -9.35
C TYR A 68 -4.56 -2.54 -9.42
N ILE A 69 -5.04 -3.41 -8.51
CA ILE A 69 -6.46 -3.79 -8.42
C ILE A 69 -7.33 -2.54 -8.19
N CYS A 70 -6.88 -1.62 -7.33
CA CYS A 70 -7.57 -0.35 -7.06
C CYS A 70 -7.77 0.49 -8.33
N SER A 71 -6.71 0.61 -9.15
CA SER A 71 -6.78 1.32 -10.43
C SER A 71 -7.72 0.63 -11.43
N VAL A 72 -7.74 -0.71 -11.46
CA VAL A 72 -8.67 -1.47 -12.29
C VAL A 72 -10.11 -1.32 -11.80
N ALA A 73 -10.32 -1.33 -10.49
CA ALA A 73 -11.63 -1.14 -9.86
C ALA A 73 -12.22 0.24 -10.21
N ASN A 74 -11.43 1.31 -10.18
CA ASN A 74 -11.90 2.66 -10.54
C ASN A 74 -12.32 2.76 -12.01
N ARG A 75 -11.56 2.14 -12.93
CA ARG A 75 -11.86 2.15 -14.37
C ARG A 75 -13.06 1.29 -14.73
N SER A 76 -13.22 0.16 -14.05
CA SER A 76 -14.32 -0.79 -14.28
C SER A 76 -15.58 -0.49 -13.46
N GLN A 77 -15.50 0.46 -12.53
CA GLN A 77 -16.54 0.75 -11.53
C GLN A 77 -17.05 -0.50 -10.80
N SER A 78 -16.14 -1.45 -10.57
CA SER A 78 -16.46 -2.72 -9.93
C SER A 78 -16.32 -2.60 -8.41
N SER A 79 -17.45 -2.65 -7.71
CA SER A 79 -17.50 -2.70 -6.24
C SER A 79 -16.80 -3.94 -5.68
N MET A 80 -16.86 -5.07 -6.36
CA MET A 80 -16.18 -6.30 -5.97
C MET A 80 -14.65 -6.14 -6.00
N LEU A 81 -14.09 -5.58 -7.08
CA LEU A 81 -12.64 -5.33 -7.18
C LEU A 81 -12.17 -4.26 -6.18
N LEU A 82 -13.04 -3.29 -5.88
CA LEU A 82 -12.76 -2.30 -4.85
C LEU A 82 -12.72 -2.97 -3.46
N ALA A 83 -13.68 -3.84 -3.15
CA ALA A 83 -13.71 -4.60 -1.90
C ALA A 83 -12.47 -5.50 -1.72
N THR A 84 -12.02 -6.19 -2.77
CA THR A 84 -10.79 -7.01 -2.68
C THR A 84 -9.54 -6.16 -2.44
N SER A 85 -9.44 -4.98 -3.07
CA SER A 85 -8.38 -4.02 -2.79
C SER A 85 -8.40 -3.53 -1.33
N TYR A 86 -9.58 -3.40 -0.72
CA TYR A 86 -9.73 -3.00 0.69
C TYR A 86 -9.36 -4.12 1.67
N LEU A 87 -9.65 -5.38 1.34
CA LEU A 87 -9.15 -6.51 2.13
C LEU A 87 -7.61 -6.55 2.11
N LEU A 88 -7.01 -6.35 0.94
CA LEU A 88 -5.56 -6.21 0.80
C LEU A 88 -5.02 -5.00 1.57
N LEU A 89 -5.72 -3.87 1.59
CA LEU A 89 -5.37 -2.70 2.41
C LEU A 89 -5.31 -3.07 3.89
N GLY A 90 -6.30 -3.82 4.40
CA GLY A 90 -6.32 -4.30 5.77
C GLY A 90 -5.07 -5.14 6.10
N ILE A 91 -4.69 -6.05 5.21
CA ILE A 91 -3.46 -6.86 5.35
C ILE A 91 -2.21 -5.96 5.33
N CYS A 92 -2.13 -4.97 4.43
CA CYS A 92 -1.00 -4.05 4.41
C CYS A 92 -0.89 -3.21 5.69
N VAL A 93 -2.03 -2.80 6.27
CA VAL A 93 -2.07 -2.08 7.55
C VAL A 93 -1.59 -2.97 8.69
N THR A 94 -1.99 -4.24 8.76
CA THR A 94 -1.50 -5.15 9.81
C THR A 94 0.00 -5.40 9.68
N PHE A 95 0.54 -5.50 8.47
CA PHE A 95 1.99 -5.52 8.23
C PHE A 95 2.70 -4.27 8.76
N CYS A 96 2.18 -3.07 8.48
CA CYS A 96 2.75 -1.82 9.00
C CYS A 96 2.76 -1.80 10.54
N VAL A 97 1.66 -2.18 11.17
CA VAL A 97 1.56 -2.23 12.65
C VAL A 97 2.55 -3.25 13.20
N TRP A 98 2.67 -4.42 12.56
CA TRP A 98 3.62 -5.44 12.96
C TRP A 98 5.07 -4.94 12.86
N LEU A 99 5.44 -4.25 11.77
CA LEU A 99 6.78 -3.67 11.59
C LEU A 99 7.11 -2.58 12.62
N ILE A 100 6.12 -1.74 12.99
CA ILE A 100 6.29 -0.74 14.06
C ILE A 100 6.47 -1.42 15.43
N MET A 101 5.78 -2.54 15.68
CA MET A 101 5.86 -3.25 16.96
C MET A 101 7.12 -4.11 17.11
N TRP A 102 7.61 -4.72 16.02
CA TRP A 102 8.80 -5.59 16.01
C TRP A 102 10.13 -4.81 16.16
N GLN A 103 10.06 -3.55 16.55
CA GLN A 103 11.16 -2.62 16.47
C GLN A 103 12.15 -2.76 17.64
N LEU A 104 12.82 -3.90 17.73
CA LEU A 104 13.77 -4.17 18.81
C LEU A 104 15.13 -3.47 18.59
N PHE A 105 15.53 -3.17 17.34
CA PHE A 105 16.86 -2.60 17.03
C PHE A 105 16.90 -1.64 15.82
N THR A 106 15.74 -1.19 15.36
CA THR A 106 15.64 -0.54 14.06
C THR A 106 15.84 0.96 14.12
N ILE A 107 16.60 1.51 13.19
CA ILE A 107 16.85 2.94 13.02
C ILE A 107 15.51 3.69 13.01
N LYS A 108 15.37 4.72 13.85
CA LYS A 108 14.11 5.50 14.02
C LYS A 108 13.51 6.00 12.71
N LEU A 109 14.36 6.16 11.69
CA LEU A 109 14.02 6.60 10.33
C LEU A 109 12.96 5.69 9.67
N GLU A 110 12.98 4.37 9.91
CA GLU A 110 11.97 3.45 9.35
C GLU A 110 10.56 3.71 9.90
N ILE A 111 10.43 4.15 11.16
CA ILE A 111 9.13 4.53 11.75
C ILE A 111 8.51 5.66 10.95
N TYR A 112 9.32 6.67 10.63
CA TYR A 112 8.85 7.83 9.88
C TYR A 112 8.36 7.41 8.49
N PHE A 113 9.05 6.50 7.81
CA PHE A 113 8.59 6.01 6.51
C PHE A 113 7.33 5.16 6.60
N ILE A 114 7.23 4.25 7.57
CA ILE A 114 6.05 3.40 7.74
C ILE A 114 4.84 4.24 8.17
N SER A 115 5.03 5.24 9.03
CA SER A 115 3.94 6.14 9.45
C SER A 115 3.44 7.02 8.30
N VAL A 116 4.32 7.55 7.45
CA VAL A 116 3.92 8.26 6.23
C VAL A 116 3.09 7.34 5.33
N LEU A 117 3.54 6.10 5.11
CA LEU A 117 2.79 5.13 4.31
C LEU A 117 1.39 4.85 4.90
N LEU A 118 1.29 4.75 6.22
CA LEU A 118 0.02 4.52 6.93
C LEU A 118 -0.97 5.69 6.78
N ILE A 119 -0.47 6.94 6.72
CA ILE A 119 -1.29 8.11 6.42
C ILE A 119 -1.89 8.00 5.01
N PHE A 120 -1.09 7.58 4.01
CA PHE A 120 -1.58 7.37 2.64
C PHE A 120 -2.54 6.18 2.54
N TYR A 121 -2.40 5.16 3.37
CA TYR A 121 -3.41 4.11 3.50
C TYR A 121 -4.75 4.68 4.02
N GLY A 122 -4.72 5.54 5.03
CA GLY A 122 -5.90 6.25 5.52
C GLY A 122 -6.56 7.12 4.44
N LEU A 123 -5.76 7.86 3.65
CA LEU A 123 -6.27 8.66 2.55
C LEU A 123 -6.94 7.81 1.44
N ASN A 124 -6.33 6.67 1.07
CA ASN A 124 -6.95 5.73 0.11
C ASN A 124 -8.24 5.11 0.65
N PHE A 125 -8.31 4.88 1.97
CA PHE A 125 -9.51 4.38 2.63
C PHE A 125 -10.64 5.41 2.56
N CYS A 126 -10.39 6.67 2.91
CA CYS A 126 -11.40 7.72 2.83
C CYS A 126 -11.89 7.95 1.39
N THR A 127 -10.97 8.03 0.43
CA THR A 127 -11.30 8.31 -0.97
C THR A 127 -11.98 7.12 -1.67
N GLY A 128 -11.66 5.88 -1.30
CA GLY A 128 -12.35 4.73 -1.88
C GLY A 128 -13.68 4.41 -1.20
N ILE A 129 -13.96 4.85 0.05
CA ILE A 129 -15.35 4.88 0.57
C ILE A 129 -16.22 5.76 -0.34
N HIS A 130 -15.72 6.95 -0.69
CA HIS A 130 -16.41 7.82 -1.64
C HIS A 130 -16.59 7.14 -3.01
N GLY A 131 -15.58 6.42 -3.50
CA GLY A 131 -15.67 5.58 -4.69
C GLY A 131 -16.76 4.50 -4.58
N PHE A 132 -16.84 3.80 -3.45
CA PHE A 132 -17.82 2.74 -3.21
C PHE A 132 -19.26 3.28 -3.27
N ILE A 133 -19.52 4.41 -2.59
CA ILE A 133 -20.82 5.09 -2.62
C ILE A 133 -21.18 5.48 -4.06
N SER A 134 -20.23 6.06 -4.81
CA SER A 134 -20.47 6.50 -6.18
C SER A 134 -20.70 5.34 -7.17
N PHE A 135 -20.15 4.15 -6.91
CA PHE A 135 -20.34 3.00 -7.79
C PHE A 135 -21.67 2.32 -7.50
N THR A 136 -22.06 2.20 -6.23
CA THR A 136 -23.35 1.62 -5.83
C THR A 136 -24.53 2.50 -6.24
N SER A 137 -24.40 3.84 -6.21
CA SER A 137 -25.48 4.74 -6.63
C SER A 137 -25.78 4.75 -8.13
N LYS A 138 -24.94 4.11 -8.95
CA LYS A 138 -25.09 4.02 -10.42
C LYS A 138 -25.62 2.66 -10.90
N ILE A 139 -25.82 1.72 -9.96
CA ILE A 139 -26.47 0.42 -10.19
C ILE A 139 -27.97 0.63 -10.04
#